data_AF-A0A7V8QHU7-F1
#
_entry.id   AF-A0A7V8QHU7-F1
#
_cell.length_a   1.000
_cell.length_b   1.000
_cell.length_c   1.000
_cell.angle_alpha   90.00
_cell.angle_beta   90.00
_cell.angle_gamma   90.00
#
_symmetry.space_group_name_H-M   'P 1'
#
loop_
_entity.id
_entity.type
_entity.pdbx_description
1 polymer ?
#
loop_
_entity_poly.entity_id
_entity_poly.type
_entity_poly.pdbx_seq_one_letter_code
_entity_poly.pdbx_strand_id
1 'polypeptide(L)'
;MKVPYSNDKPHPVHVGGKLIMPGDTREVDESLIPRTAPAEPVEPVDPGDPLLALLDGSVKEVTDALPGLDDDQVRQLRAAEESGKTRSTLIAAIDETLLERAQARTGEGQGDGAGEGQNGEGGGES
;
A
#
# COMPACT_ATOMS: atom_id res chain seq x y z
N MET A 1 16.02 0.90 -48.08
CA MET A 1 17.36 0.58 -47.52
C MET A 1 17.18 -0.60 -46.58
N LYS A 2 18.16 -1.51 -46.45
CA LYS A 2 18.01 -2.61 -45.48
C LYS A 2 18.44 -2.16 -44.10
N VAL A 3 17.61 -2.43 -43.10
CA VAL A 3 17.90 -2.16 -41.70
C VAL A 3 17.55 -3.40 -40.86
N PRO A 4 18.25 -3.63 -39.74
CA PRO A 4 17.86 -4.68 -38.80
C PRO A 4 16.52 -4.32 -38.15
N TYR A 5 15.59 -5.27 -38.13
CA TYR A 5 14.33 -5.19 -37.42
C TYR A 5 14.24 -6.34 -36.41
N SER A 6 14.06 -6.00 -35.14
CA SER A 6 13.81 -6.94 -34.05
C SER A 6 12.31 -7.00 -33.74
N ASN A 7 11.78 -8.20 -33.51
CA ASN A 7 10.38 -8.37 -33.14
C ASN A 7 10.22 -8.56 -31.63
N ASP A 8 9.88 -7.48 -30.91
CA ASP A 8 9.62 -7.50 -29.46
C ASP A 8 8.17 -7.92 -29.10
N LYS A 9 7.33 -8.27 -30.09
CA LYS A 9 5.94 -8.69 -29.87
C LYS A 9 5.87 -10.18 -29.51
N PRO A 10 4.86 -10.63 -28.74
CA PRO A 10 4.70 -12.04 -28.38
C PRO A 10 4.21 -12.95 -29.54
N HIS A 11 4.06 -12.40 -30.76
CA HIS A 11 3.60 -13.12 -31.94
C HIS A 11 4.48 -12.80 -33.16
N PRO A 12 4.51 -13.70 -34.17
CA PRO A 12 5.28 -13.48 -35.39
C PRO A 12 4.82 -12.24 -36.19
N VAL A 13 5.77 -11.50 -36.77
CA VAL A 13 5.51 -10.31 -37.59
C VAL A 13 5.98 -10.56 -39.02
N HIS A 14 5.17 -10.18 -40.01
CA HIS A 14 5.55 -10.21 -41.43
C HIS A 14 6.02 -8.83 -41.89
N VAL A 15 7.27 -8.75 -42.38
CA VAL A 15 7.84 -7.53 -42.98
C VAL A 15 8.36 -7.86 -44.37
N GLY A 16 7.75 -7.29 -45.41
CA GLY A 16 8.19 -7.46 -46.80
C GLY A 16 8.35 -8.93 -47.23
N GLY A 17 7.43 -9.80 -46.81
CA GLY A 17 7.46 -11.24 -47.11
C GLY A 17 8.36 -12.09 -46.19
N LYS A 18 9.07 -11.48 -45.24
CA LYS A 18 9.82 -12.21 -44.20
C LYS A 18 9.00 -12.32 -42.93
N LEU A 19 8.86 -13.54 -42.43
CA LEU A 19 8.35 -13.80 -41.09
C LEU A 19 9.47 -13.63 -40.06
N ILE A 20 9.20 -12.90 -38.98
CA ILE A 20 10.13 -12.58 -37.90
C ILE A 20 9.49 -13.06 -36.60
N MET A 21 10.09 -14.06 -35.97
CA MET A 21 9.57 -14.65 -34.73
C MET A 21 9.79 -13.71 -33.54
N PRO A 22 9.02 -13.85 -32.44
CA PRO A 22 9.29 -13.13 -31.19
C PRO A 22 10.74 -13.29 -30.73
N GLY A 23 11.42 -12.19 -30.44
CA GLY A 23 12.84 -12.15 -30.03
C GLY A 23 13.86 -12.35 -31.16
N ASP A 24 13.43 -12.60 -32.39
CA ASP A 24 14.31 -12.75 -33.55
C ASP A 24 14.60 -11.38 -34.19
N THR A 25 15.78 -11.24 -34.82
CA THR A 25 16.18 -10.03 -35.54
C THR A 25 16.53 -10.36 -36.98
N ARG A 26 15.93 -9.64 -37.94
CA ARG A 26 16.17 -9.86 -39.38
C ARG A 26 16.38 -8.56 -40.13
N GLU A 27 17.24 -8.60 -41.16
CA GLU A 27 17.38 -7.48 -42.09
C GLU A 27 16.18 -7.39 -43.03
N VAL A 28 15.49 -6.25 -43.03
CA VAL A 28 14.28 -5.99 -43.81
C VAL A 28 14.40 -4.65 -44.53
N ASP A 29 13.58 -4.42 -45.56
CA ASP A 29 13.52 -3.10 -46.16
C ASP A 29 12.82 -2.12 -45.22
N GLU A 30 13.50 -1.03 -44.91
CA GLU A 30 13.02 0.05 -44.05
C GLU A 30 11.65 0.59 -44.50
N SER A 31 11.39 0.64 -45.81
CA SER A 31 10.11 1.15 -46.33
C SER A 31 8.93 0.20 -46.04
N LEU A 32 9.22 -1.05 -45.67
CA LEU A 32 8.22 -2.09 -45.42
C LEU A 32 8.05 -2.36 -43.92
N ILE A 33 8.88 -1.76 -43.06
CA ILE A 33 8.72 -1.83 -41.62
C ILE A 33 7.41 -1.12 -41.26
N PRO A 34 6.46 -1.81 -40.61
CA PRO A 34 5.29 -1.15 -40.08
C PRO A 34 5.75 -0.09 -39.08
N ARG A 35 5.63 1.20 -39.43
CA ARG A 35 5.79 2.29 -38.48
C ARG A 35 4.63 2.19 -37.50
N THR A 36 4.79 1.35 -36.49
CA THR A 36 3.97 1.47 -35.29
C THR A 36 4.38 2.82 -34.72
N ALA A 37 3.43 3.74 -34.56
CA ALA A 37 3.67 4.93 -33.75
C ALA A 37 4.35 4.44 -32.45
N PRO A 38 5.42 5.11 -31.96
CA PRO A 38 5.99 4.74 -30.68
C PRO A 38 4.81 4.58 -29.71
N ALA A 39 4.70 3.39 -29.11
CA ALA A 39 3.74 3.20 -28.03
C ALA A 39 3.96 4.38 -27.10
N GLU A 40 2.92 5.19 -26.91
CA GLU A 40 3.02 6.35 -26.04
C GLU A 40 3.67 5.87 -24.75
N PRO A 41 4.71 6.57 -24.25
CA PRO A 41 5.26 6.23 -22.96
C PRO A 41 4.07 6.19 -22.02
N VAL A 42 3.82 5.02 -21.42
CA VAL A 42 2.88 4.94 -20.30
C VAL A 42 3.38 6.01 -19.34
N GLU A 43 2.59 7.07 -19.18
CA GLU A 43 2.91 8.11 -18.22
C GLU A 43 3.16 7.36 -16.90
N PRO A 44 4.23 7.68 -16.15
CA PRO A 44 4.37 7.12 -14.83
C PRO A 44 3.06 7.45 -14.12
N VAL A 45 2.30 6.42 -13.75
CA VAL A 45 1.22 6.55 -12.78
C VAL A 45 1.85 7.35 -11.66
N ASP A 46 1.36 8.58 -11.48
CA ASP A 46 1.70 9.39 -10.32
C ASP A 46 1.68 8.42 -9.14
N PRO A 47 2.80 8.19 -8.44
CA PRO A 47 2.80 7.25 -7.35
C PRO A 47 1.87 7.88 -6.33
N GLY A 48 0.59 7.49 -6.39
CA GLY A 48 -0.43 7.96 -5.49
C GLY A 48 0.10 7.81 -4.08
N ASP A 49 -0.44 8.61 -3.16
CA ASP A 49 0.02 8.66 -1.77
C ASP A 49 0.49 7.27 -1.30
N PRO A 50 1.79 7.08 -1.01
CA PRO A 50 2.36 5.75 -0.76
C PRO A 50 1.69 5.06 0.43
N LEU A 51 1.06 5.83 1.33
CA LEU A 51 0.18 5.31 2.36
C LEU A 51 -1.06 4.64 1.75
N LEU A 52 -1.74 5.31 0.83
CA LEU A 52 -2.94 4.78 0.16
C LEU A 52 -2.62 3.60 -0.78
N ALA A 53 -1.43 3.59 -1.40
CA ALA A 53 -0.95 2.48 -2.21
C ALA A 53 -0.86 1.17 -1.42
N LEU A 54 -0.71 1.23 -0.08
CA LEU A 54 -0.73 0.06 0.79
C LEU A 54 -2.07 -0.69 0.68
N LEU A 55 -3.18 0.02 0.46
CA LEU A 55 -4.52 -0.59 0.32
C LEU A 55 -4.68 -1.39 -0.97
N ASP A 56 -3.77 -1.30 -1.94
CA ASP A 56 -3.72 -2.17 -3.11
C ASP A 56 -3.17 -3.57 -2.82
N GLY A 57 -2.49 -3.74 -1.69
CA GLY A 57 -2.09 -5.05 -1.18
C GLY A 57 -3.22 -5.87 -0.56
N SER A 58 -2.86 -7.08 -0.15
CA SER A 58 -3.73 -7.99 0.61
C SER A 58 -3.97 -7.48 2.04
N VAL A 59 -5.05 -7.95 2.69
CA VAL A 59 -5.36 -7.60 4.08
C VAL A 59 -4.17 -7.90 5.00
N LYS A 60 -3.47 -9.02 4.77
CA LYS A 60 -2.28 -9.41 5.53
C LYS A 60 -1.14 -8.38 5.41
N GLU A 61 -0.84 -7.95 4.19
CA GLU A 61 0.22 -6.97 3.94
C GLU A 61 -0.08 -5.63 4.59
N VAL A 62 -1.34 -5.18 4.54
CA VAL A 62 -1.77 -3.95 5.22
C VAL A 62 -1.64 -4.10 6.73
N THR A 63 -2.13 -5.21 7.32
CA THR A 63 -2.05 -5.45 8.77
C THR A 63 -0.61 -5.57 9.27
N ASP A 64 0.27 -6.20 8.51
CA ASP A 64 1.69 -6.34 8.87
C ASP A 64 2.41 -4.97 8.88
N ALA A 65 1.91 -3.98 8.13
CA ALA A 65 2.45 -2.63 8.07
C ALA A 65 1.89 -1.67 9.15
N LEU A 66 0.71 -1.95 9.73
CA LEU A 66 0.07 -1.09 10.74
C LEU A 66 0.98 -0.70 11.92
N PRO A 67 1.84 -1.57 12.49
CA PRO A 67 2.71 -1.20 13.59
C PRO A 67 3.73 -0.09 13.25
N GLY A 68 4.07 0.06 11.97
CA GLY A 68 5.00 1.09 11.49
C GLY A 68 4.37 2.45 11.20
N LEU A 69 3.05 2.56 11.29
CA LEU A 69 2.29 3.76 10.95
C LEU A 69 1.89 4.55 12.19
N ASP A 70 1.84 5.88 12.08
CA ASP A 70 1.28 6.73 13.14
C ASP A 70 -0.27 6.70 13.16
N ASP A 71 -0.86 7.25 14.21
CA ASP A 71 -2.31 7.21 14.41
C ASP A 71 -3.09 7.95 13.32
N ASP A 72 -2.56 9.05 12.78
CA ASP A 72 -3.23 9.80 11.73
C ASP A 72 -3.15 9.07 10.40
N GLN A 73 -2.02 8.41 10.11
CA GLN A 73 -1.89 7.50 8.98
C GLN A 73 -2.84 6.30 9.06
N VAL A 74 -2.98 5.68 10.23
CA VAL A 74 -3.91 4.56 10.44
C VAL A 74 -5.37 5.02 10.26
N ARG A 75 -5.73 6.22 10.73
CA ARG A 75 -7.06 6.82 10.48
C ARG A 75 -7.29 7.15 9.00
N GLN A 76 -6.27 7.64 8.31
CA GLN A 76 -6.34 7.94 6.88
C GLN A 76 -6.58 6.65 6.07
N LEU A 77 -5.89 5.55 6.41
CA LEU A 77 -6.15 4.23 5.80
C LEU A 77 -7.57 3.74 6.05
N ARG A 78 -8.09 3.91 7.28
CA ARG A 78 -9.48 3.56 7.62
C ARG A 78 -10.48 4.29 6.72
N ALA A 79 -10.34 5.61 6.62
CA ALA A 79 -11.23 6.46 5.83
C ALA A 79 -11.15 6.14 4.33
N ALA A 80 -9.96 5.86 3.82
CA ALA A 80 -9.75 5.48 2.42
C ALA A 80 -10.32 4.09 2.11
N GLU A 81 -10.17 3.12 3.01
CA GLU A 81 -10.75 1.77 2.85
C GLU A 81 -12.28 1.82 2.93
N GLU A 82 -12.87 2.60 3.84
CA GLU A 82 -14.32 2.82 3.93
C GLU A 82 -14.90 3.52 2.70
N SER A 83 -14.14 4.40 2.05
CA SER A 83 -14.57 5.12 0.84
C SER A 83 -14.39 4.32 -0.45
N GLY A 84 -13.65 3.20 -0.40
CA GLY A 84 -13.22 2.44 -1.56
C GLY A 84 -13.67 0.98 -1.54
N LYS A 85 -12.79 0.10 -1.05
CA LYS A 85 -12.93 -1.37 -1.16
C LYS A 85 -13.77 -1.99 -0.05
N THR A 86 -13.95 -1.30 1.07
CA THR A 86 -14.83 -1.69 2.19
C THR A 86 -14.58 -3.10 2.73
N ARG A 87 -13.33 -3.56 2.76
CA ARG A 87 -12.99 -4.89 3.29
C ARG A 87 -13.24 -4.92 4.79
N SER A 88 -14.35 -5.51 5.20
CA SER A 88 -14.79 -5.57 6.61
C SER A 88 -13.73 -6.15 7.55
N THR A 89 -12.99 -7.18 7.11
CA THR A 89 -11.87 -7.75 7.89
C THR A 89 -10.75 -6.74 8.11
N LEU A 90 -10.43 -5.91 7.11
CA LEU A 90 -9.36 -4.92 7.22
C LEU A 90 -9.79 -3.74 8.09
N ILE A 91 -11.02 -3.26 7.93
CA ILE A 91 -11.59 -2.19 8.77
C ILE A 91 -11.58 -2.62 10.24
N ALA A 92 -12.00 -3.86 10.54
CA ALA A 92 -11.98 -4.40 11.89
C ALA A 92 -10.55 -4.45 12.48
N ALA A 93 -9.55 -4.89 11.69
CA ALA A 93 -8.16 -4.93 12.14
C ALA A 93 -7.57 -3.52 12.38
N ILE A 94 -7.95 -2.54 11.56
CA ILE A 94 -7.56 -1.13 11.75
C ILE A 94 -8.20 -0.56 13.03
N ASP A 95 -9.49 -0.83 13.26
CA ASP A 95 -10.20 -0.39 14.46
C ASP A 95 -9.63 -1.01 15.74
N GLU A 96 -9.28 -2.30 15.70
CA GLU A 96 -8.61 -3.01 16.80
C GLU A 96 -7.25 -2.37 17.12
N THR A 97 -6.45 -2.08 16.09
CA THR A 97 -5.14 -1.40 16.25
C THR A 97 -5.29 -0.03 16.93
N LEU A 98 -6.27 0.78 16.50
CA LEU A 98 -6.52 2.09 17.09
C LEU A 98 -6.98 1.98 18.55
N LEU A 99 -7.79 0.97 18.86
CA LEU A 99 -8.26 0.70 20.22
C LEU A 99 -7.11 0.27 21.13
N GLU A 100 -6.25 -0.66 20.70
CA GLU A 100 -5.09 -1.11 21.48
C GLU A 100 -4.14 0.06 21.80
N ARG A 101 -3.87 0.94 20.83
CA ARG A 101 -3.05 2.14 21.05
C ARG A 101 -3.69 3.14 22.01
N ALA A 102 -5.01 3.30 21.96
CA ALA A 102 -5.74 4.14 22.91
C ALA A 102 -5.67 3.56 24.34
N GLN A 103 -5.78 2.25 24.48
CA GLN A 103 -5.65 1.55 25.76
C GLN A 103 -4.23 1.65 26.33
N ALA A 104 -3.19 1.47 25.50
CA ALA A 104 -1.80 1.64 25.92
C ALA A 104 -1.56 3.04 26.50
N ARG A 105 -2.02 4.10 25.81
CA ARG A 105 -1.89 5.49 26.31
C ARG A 105 -2.68 5.77 27.59
N THR A 106 -3.78 5.07 27.81
CA THR A 106 -4.62 5.23 29.01
C THR A 106 -4.09 4.40 30.19
N GLY A 107 -3.42 3.28 29.92
CA GLY A 107 -2.86 2.38 30.92
C GLY A 107 -1.54 2.83 31.54
N GLU A 108 -0.80 3.75 30.91
CA GLU A 108 0.51 4.24 31.38
C GLU A 108 0.43 5.40 32.41
N GLY A 109 -0.74 5.65 33.01
CA GLY A 109 -1.01 6.80 33.88
C GLY A 109 -1.63 6.51 35.25
N GLN A 110 -1.50 5.31 35.81
CA GLN A 110 -2.00 5.02 37.17
C GLN A 110 -0.95 4.27 38.01
N GLY A 111 0.08 5.01 38.44
CA GLY A 111 1.05 4.59 39.45
C GLY A 111 1.51 5.77 40.31
N ASP A 112 1.03 5.77 41.57
CA ASP A 112 1.66 6.29 42.80
C ASP A 112 1.53 7.78 43.23
N GLY A 113 0.94 7.98 44.42
CA GLY A 113 0.95 9.25 45.17
C GLY A 113 0.14 9.20 46.48
N ALA A 114 0.81 8.83 47.57
CA ALA A 114 0.29 8.56 48.92
C ALA A 114 -0.35 9.75 49.67
N GLY A 115 -1.22 9.43 50.63
CA GLY A 115 -1.78 10.35 51.62
C GLY A 115 -2.10 9.62 52.92
N GLU A 116 -1.07 9.11 53.58
CA GLU A 116 -1.13 8.66 54.97
C GLU A 116 -1.34 9.89 55.87
N GLY A 117 -2.48 9.96 56.54
CA GLY A 117 -2.83 11.00 57.50
C GLY A 117 -3.42 10.36 58.76
N GLN A 118 -2.57 10.19 59.76
CA GLN A 118 -2.93 9.85 61.15
C GLN A 118 -3.71 11.01 61.81
N ASN A 119 -4.24 10.76 63.02
CA ASN A 119 -4.98 11.62 63.98
C ASN A 119 -6.52 11.43 63.92
N GLY A 120 -7.24 11.06 64.98
CA GLY A 120 -6.88 10.90 66.38
C GLY A 120 -8.05 10.33 67.21
N GLU A 121 -7.70 9.92 68.42
CA GLU A 121 -8.49 9.26 69.45
C GLU A 121 -9.72 10.03 69.96
N GLY A 122 -10.66 9.29 70.56
CA GLY A 122 -11.71 9.78 71.46
C GLY A 122 -12.81 8.72 71.57
N GLY A 123 -12.72 7.77 72.52
CA GLY A 123 -13.23 7.95 73.88
C GLY A 123 -14.70 7.49 73.89
N GLY A 124 -15.06 6.37 74.49
CA GLY A 124 -15.12 6.18 75.93
C GLY A 124 -16.40 5.40 76.23
N GLU A 125 -16.32 4.61 77.28
CA GLU A 125 -17.35 3.70 77.78
C GLU A 125 -18.70 4.37 78.05
N SER A 126 -19.79 3.61 77.92
CA SER A 126 -20.90 3.50 78.89
C SER A 126 -21.82 2.34 78.50
#